data_AF-A0AAU2SJE3-F1
#
_entry.id   AF-A0AAU2SJE3-F1
#
_cell.length_a   1.000
_cell.length_b   1.000
_cell.length_c   1.000
_cell.angle_alpha   90.00
_cell.angle_beta   90.00
_cell.angle_gamma   90.00
#
_symmetry.space_group_name_H-M   'P 1'
#
loop_
_entity.id
_entity.type
_entity.pdbx_description
1 polymer ?
#
loop_
_entity_poly.entity_id
_entity_poly.type
_entity_poly.pdbx_seq_one_letter_code
_entity_poly.pdbx_strand_id
1 'polypeptide(L)'
;MKSIRHRAATAGALAILALGGTLAATAPASAAAVGAYNGACGTGYEVFTSTPIKSSQTTVAATTYVAYSSADKQWCAVTVRSKPGARVFMEVTLDTWPTSSTPATDAGSYTPFAGPVYKDLPKPGLCMTWSGSIDIYYNSDSGLCP
;
A
#
# COMPACT_ATOMS: atom_id res chain seq x y z
N MET A 1 -60.05 -49.99 5.79
CA MET A 1 -60.11 -50.87 4.61
C MET A 1 -58.69 -51.19 4.16
N LYS A 2 -58.44 -52.47 3.86
CA LYS A 2 -57.13 -53.04 3.60
C LYS A 2 -57.00 -53.36 2.10
N SER A 3 -55.87 -53.00 1.50
CA SER A 3 -55.36 -53.59 0.25
C SER A 3 -53.90 -53.15 0.12
N ILE A 4 -52.94 -54.01 0.47
CA ILE A 4 -52.33 -55.08 -0.34
C ILE A 4 -51.16 -54.53 -1.18
N ARG A 5 -50.01 -55.17 -0.91
CA ARG A 5 -48.67 -54.95 -1.47
C ARG A 5 -48.65 -55.32 -2.95
N HIS A 6 -47.67 -54.82 -3.72
CA HIS A 6 -46.60 -55.64 -4.34
C HIS A 6 -45.70 -54.82 -5.28
N ARG A 7 -44.41 -54.78 -4.90
CA ARG A 7 -43.17 -54.93 -5.70
C ARG A 7 -43.06 -54.27 -7.09
N ALA A 8 -42.04 -53.42 -7.24
CA ALA A 8 -40.98 -53.66 -8.22
C ALA A 8 -39.73 -52.86 -7.81
N ALA A 9 -38.64 -53.57 -7.60
CA ALA A 9 -37.31 -53.01 -7.45
C ALA A 9 -36.74 -52.75 -8.85
N THR A 10 -36.23 -51.55 -9.08
CA THR A 10 -35.30 -51.26 -10.18
C THR A 10 -34.24 -50.32 -9.64
N ALA A 11 -33.08 -50.90 -9.31
CA ALA A 11 -31.84 -50.17 -9.15
C ALA A 11 -31.39 -49.64 -10.52
N GLY A 12 -31.05 -48.35 -10.58
CA GLY A 12 -30.64 -47.68 -11.81
C GLY A 12 -29.70 -46.51 -11.52
N ALA A 13 -28.40 -46.82 -11.59
CA ALA A 13 -27.26 -45.98 -11.95
C ALA A 13 -27.05 -44.59 -11.32
N LEU A 14 -25.90 -44.49 -10.66
CA LEU A 14 -25.12 -43.30 -10.31
C LEU A 14 -24.78 -42.44 -11.54
N ALA A 15 -24.88 -41.11 -11.37
CA ALA A 15 -23.88 -40.09 -11.72
C ALA A 15 -24.58 -38.73 -11.93
N ILE A 16 -24.62 -37.89 -10.90
CA ILE A 16 -24.88 -36.45 -11.10
C ILE A 16 -23.53 -35.79 -11.31
N LEU A 17 -23.29 -35.38 -12.57
CA LEU A 17 -22.15 -34.59 -12.98
C LEU A 17 -22.10 -33.28 -12.19
N ALA A 18 -21.09 -33.14 -11.33
CA ALA A 18 -20.74 -31.86 -10.73
C ALA A 18 -20.15 -30.94 -11.81
N LEU A 19 -20.99 -30.08 -12.38
CA LEU A 19 -20.50 -28.92 -13.14
C LEU A 19 -20.13 -27.83 -12.13
N GLY A 20 -18.94 -27.96 -11.55
CA GLY A 20 -18.28 -26.90 -10.79
C GLY A 20 -17.91 -25.77 -11.76
N GLY A 21 -18.82 -24.82 -11.94
CA GLY A 21 -18.52 -23.56 -12.62
C GLY A 21 -17.71 -22.67 -11.71
N THR A 22 -16.38 -22.68 -11.85
CA THR A 22 -15.54 -21.61 -11.31
C THR A 22 -15.91 -20.32 -12.03
N LEU A 23 -16.71 -19.47 -11.40
CA LEU A 23 -16.82 -18.07 -11.75
C LEU A 23 -15.45 -17.45 -11.48
N ALA A 24 -14.57 -17.46 -12.48
CA ALA A 24 -13.41 -16.59 -12.51
C ALA A 24 -13.96 -15.15 -12.52
N ALA A 25 -14.05 -14.55 -11.33
CA ALA A 25 -14.29 -13.13 -11.20
C ALA A 25 -13.11 -12.40 -11.85
N THR A 26 -13.26 -12.01 -13.11
CA THR A 26 -12.36 -11.06 -13.75
C THR A 26 -12.59 -9.72 -13.08
N ALA A 27 -11.95 -9.50 -11.93
CA ALA A 27 -11.90 -8.19 -11.32
C ALA A 27 -11.29 -7.23 -12.38
N PRO A 28 -11.91 -6.07 -12.64
CA PRO A 28 -11.29 -5.11 -13.54
C PRO A 28 -9.90 -4.78 -13.00
N ALA A 29 -8.88 -4.92 -13.85
CA ALA A 29 -7.55 -4.44 -13.54
C ALA A 29 -7.64 -2.92 -13.43
N SER A 30 -7.86 -2.42 -12.21
CA SER A 30 -7.79 -1.00 -11.90
C SER A 30 -6.41 -0.53 -12.32
N ALA A 31 -6.34 0.32 -13.35
CA ALA A 31 -5.09 0.98 -13.70
C ALA A 31 -4.62 1.73 -12.45
N ALA A 32 -3.50 1.29 -11.87
CA ALA A 32 -2.92 1.98 -10.73
C ALA A 32 -2.74 3.45 -11.13
N ALA A 33 -3.32 4.36 -10.35
CA ALA A 33 -3.20 5.78 -10.66
C ALA A 33 -1.71 6.14 -10.73
N VAL A 34 -1.33 7.01 -11.67
CA VAL A 34 0.05 7.46 -11.85
C VAL A 34 0.57 8.02 -10.52
N GLY A 35 1.64 7.42 -9.99
CA GLY A 35 2.20 7.78 -8.68
C GLY A 35 1.42 7.29 -7.47
N ALA A 36 0.49 6.34 -7.63
CA ALA A 36 -0.21 5.70 -6.53
C ALA A 36 0.75 4.98 -5.59
N TYR A 37 0.32 4.81 -4.34
CA TYR A 37 1.01 3.98 -3.38
C TYR A 37 1.24 2.58 -3.94
N ASN A 38 2.49 2.11 -3.86
CA ASN A 38 2.96 0.88 -4.50
C ASN A 38 3.02 -0.33 -3.55
N GLY A 39 2.56 -0.19 -2.31
CA GLY A 39 2.63 -1.26 -1.31
C GLY A 39 4.03 -1.51 -0.74
N ALA A 40 5.00 -0.59 -0.93
CA ALA A 40 6.39 -0.81 -0.54
C ALA A 40 6.60 -1.06 0.97
N CYS A 41 5.68 -0.59 1.82
CA CYS A 41 5.76 -0.87 3.27
C CYS A 41 5.40 -2.30 3.65
N GLY A 42 4.86 -3.09 2.70
CA GLY A 42 4.44 -4.46 2.94
C GLY A 42 3.00 -4.61 3.44
N THR A 43 2.61 -5.86 3.70
CA THR A 43 1.27 -6.23 4.16
C THR A 43 1.01 -5.71 5.57
N GLY A 44 -0.21 -5.24 5.83
CA GLY A 44 -0.61 -4.71 7.14
C GLY A 44 -0.38 -3.21 7.33
N TYR A 45 0.31 -2.56 6.37
CA TYR A 45 0.45 -1.11 6.34
C TYR A 45 -0.68 -0.46 5.54
N GLU A 46 -1.39 0.45 6.18
CA GLU A 46 -2.44 1.26 5.56
C GLU A 46 -1.95 2.70 5.38
N VAL A 47 -2.16 3.27 4.19
CA VAL A 47 -1.78 4.66 3.90
C VAL A 47 -2.59 5.59 4.79
N PHE A 48 -1.89 6.36 5.61
CA PHE A 48 -2.49 7.32 6.54
C PHE A 48 -2.52 8.73 5.93
N THR A 49 -1.43 9.12 5.26
CA THR A 49 -1.33 10.42 4.59
C THR A 49 -0.38 10.36 3.40
N SER A 50 -0.44 11.40 2.55
CA SER A 50 0.42 11.54 1.38
C SER A 50 0.74 12.99 1.10
N THR A 51 1.98 13.27 0.71
CA THR A 51 2.47 14.62 0.40
C THR A 51 2.97 14.66 -1.05
N PRO A 52 2.30 15.37 -1.97
CA PRO A 52 2.72 15.46 -3.36
C PRO A 52 3.94 16.38 -3.51
N ILE A 53 4.95 15.92 -4.24
CA ILE A 53 6.14 16.69 -4.62
C ILE A 53 5.92 17.21 -6.03
N LYS A 54 5.77 18.52 -6.16
CA LYS A 54 5.40 19.18 -7.41
C LYS A 54 6.62 19.72 -8.14
N SER A 55 6.75 19.41 -9.43
CA SER A 55 7.74 20.06 -10.31
C SER A 55 7.21 21.33 -10.96
N SER A 56 5.89 21.51 -10.96
CA SER A 56 5.19 22.72 -11.39
C SER A 56 3.81 22.78 -10.73
N GLN A 57 3.07 23.87 -10.93
CA GLN A 57 1.73 24.04 -10.33
C GLN A 57 0.76 22.90 -10.66
N THR A 58 0.91 22.28 -11.83
CA THR A 58 0.00 21.24 -12.37
C THR A 58 0.63 19.85 -12.40
N THR A 59 1.94 19.72 -12.14
CA THR A 59 2.67 18.45 -12.28
C THR A 59 3.19 17.96 -10.95
N VAL A 60 2.70 16.79 -10.54
CA VAL A 60 3.25 16.02 -9.40
C VAL A 60 4.32 15.08 -9.94
N ALA A 61 5.58 15.29 -9.54
CA ALA A 61 6.71 14.49 -9.98
C ALA A 61 6.84 13.18 -9.18
N ALA A 62 6.53 13.24 -7.89
CA ALA A 62 6.48 12.11 -6.97
C ALA A 62 5.49 12.40 -5.83
N THR A 63 5.14 11.38 -5.07
CA THR A 63 4.32 11.49 -3.86
C THR A 63 4.98 10.72 -2.74
N THR A 64 5.18 11.37 -1.59
CA THR A 64 5.61 10.69 -0.37
C THR A 64 4.38 10.16 0.35
N TYR A 65 4.31 8.86 0.52
CA TYR A 65 3.25 8.18 1.28
C TYR A 65 3.77 7.84 2.66
N VAL A 66 2.93 8.05 3.68
CA VAL A 66 3.15 7.58 5.03
C VAL A 66 2.06 6.59 5.37
N ALA A 67 2.46 5.39 5.79
CA ALA A 67 1.58 4.29 6.14
C ALA A 67 1.84 3.82 7.56
N TYR A 68 0.83 3.22 8.17
CA TYR A 68 0.88 2.71 9.54
C TYR A 68 0.48 1.25 9.60
N SER A 69 1.19 0.47 10.40
CA SER A 69 0.79 -0.87 10.80
C SER A 69 0.42 -0.86 12.28
N SER A 70 -0.83 -1.20 12.59
CA SER A 70 -1.29 -1.35 13.98
C SER A 70 -0.73 -2.62 14.64
N ALA A 71 -0.43 -3.65 13.84
CA ALA A 71 0.19 -4.89 14.29
C ALA A 71 1.64 -4.66 14.72
N ASP A 72 2.41 -3.92 13.91
CA ASP A 72 3.83 -3.66 14.15
C ASP A 72 4.07 -2.41 15.02
N LYS A 73 3.04 -1.57 15.20
CA LYS A 73 3.09 -0.27 15.88
C LYS A 73 4.19 0.63 15.31
N GLN A 74 4.26 0.68 13.97
CA GLN A 74 5.34 1.33 13.27
C GLN A 74 4.81 2.15 12.08
N TRP A 75 5.41 3.32 11.88
CA TRP A 75 5.24 4.14 10.71
C TRP A 75 6.21 3.72 9.61
N CYS A 76 5.76 3.81 8.37
CA CYS A 76 6.57 3.61 7.18
C CYS A 76 6.39 4.80 6.23
N ALA A 77 7.46 5.24 5.59
CA ALA A 77 7.41 6.23 4.53
C ALA A 77 8.08 5.73 3.24
N VAL A 78 7.51 6.12 2.09
CA VAL A 78 8.06 5.83 0.76
C VAL A 78 7.77 7.01 -0.18
N THR A 79 8.76 7.42 -0.97
CA THR A 79 8.57 8.44 -2.02
C THR A 79 8.43 7.73 -3.37
N VAL A 80 7.22 7.72 -3.93
CA VAL A 80 6.90 7.04 -5.20
C VAL A 80 6.89 8.04 -6.34
N ARG A 81 7.64 7.75 -7.39
CA ARG A 81 7.69 8.57 -8.59
C ARG A 81 6.41 8.42 -9.39
N SER A 82 5.82 9.53 -9.83
CA SER A 82 4.60 9.53 -10.64
C SER A 82 4.79 8.75 -11.94
N LYS A 83 5.89 9.01 -12.65
CA LYS A 83 6.23 8.38 -13.92
C LYS A 83 7.63 7.75 -13.83
N PRO A 84 7.72 6.44 -13.57
CA PRO A 84 9.01 5.74 -13.57
C PRO A 84 9.72 5.85 -14.93
N GLY A 85 11.05 5.85 -14.91
CA GLY A 85 11.87 6.00 -16.10
C GLY A 85 13.34 5.78 -15.77
N ALA A 86 14.24 6.53 -16.44
CA ALA A 86 15.66 6.54 -16.10
C ALA A 86 15.87 6.87 -14.62
N ARG A 87 16.97 6.35 -14.04
CA ARG A 87 17.32 6.62 -12.65
C ARG A 87 17.47 8.12 -12.42
N VAL A 88 16.85 8.62 -11.35
CA VAL A 88 16.96 10.01 -10.89
C VAL A 88 17.20 9.99 -9.39
N PHE A 89 17.78 11.07 -8.87
CA PHE A 89 17.89 11.24 -7.43
C PHE A 89 16.48 11.23 -6.81
N MET A 90 16.29 10.43 -5.78
CA MET A 90 15.09 10.42 -4.95
C MET A 90 15.48 10.17 -3.50
N GLU A 91 14.67 10.71 -2.60
CA GLU A 91 14.84 10.55 -1.16
C GLU A 91 13.49 10.39 -0.47
N VAL A 92 13.49 9.66 0.63
CA VAL A 92 12.45 9.71 1.66
C VAL A 92 13.10 9.83 3.03
N THR A 93 12.55 10.69 3.88
CA THR A 93 12.96 10.82 5.28
C THR A 93 11.73 10.76 6.17
N LEU A 94 11.84 10.04 7.29
CA LEU A 94 10.86 9.95 8.35
C LEU A 94 11.53 10.26 9.69
N ASP A 95 11.05 11.28 10.40
CA ASP A 95 11.66 11.74 11.64
C ASP A 95 10.63 12.23 12.67
N THR A 96 11.13 12.73 13.81
CA THR A 96 10.35 13.30 14.91
C THR A 96 10.54 14.82 15.01
N TRP A 97 9.48 15.52 15.43
CA TRP A 97 9.48 16.94 15.83
C TRP A 97 8.90 17.09 17.24
N PRO A 98 9.31 18.08 18.06
CA PRO A 98 10.29 19.15 17.79
C PRO A 98 11.75 18.73 17.91
N THR A 99 12.02 17.50 18.35
CA THR A 99 13.39 16.98 18.47
C THR A 99 13.65 15.94 17.41
N SER A 100 14.69 16.16 16.60
CA SER A 100 15.29 15.10 15.79
C SER A 100 16.17 14.23 16.68
N SER A 101 16.13 12.92 16.47
CA SER A 101 16.99 11.98 17.21
C SER A 101 17.82 11.15 16.24
N THR A 102 17.13 10.39 15.40
CA THR A 102 17.68 9.48 14.38
C THR A 102 16.70 9.44 13.21
N PRO A 103 16.78 10.39 12.26
CA PRO A 103 15.93 10.34 11.07
C PRO A 103 16.17 9.02 10.32
N ALA A 104 15.09 8.37 9.91
CA ALA A 104 15.15 7.22 9.02
C ALA A 104 15.12 7.75 7.59
N THR A 105 16.22 7.59 6.87
CA THR A 105 16.40 8.18 5.54
C THR A 105 16.88 7.12 4.55
N ASP A 106 16.29 7.14 3.35
CA ASP A 106 16.80 6.44 2.18
C ASP A 106 16.93 7.42 1.03
N ALA A 107 18.14 7.55 0.48
CA ALA A 107 18.49 8.51 -0.55
C ALA A 107 19.40 7.87 -1.60
N GLY A 108 19.13 8.10 -2.88
CA GLY A 108 19.88 7.47 -3.95
C GLY A 108 19.30 7.70 -5.34
N SER A 109 19.89 7.01 -6.32
CA SER A 109 19.44 7.06 -7.72
C SER A 109 18.47 5.91 -8.02
N TYR A 110 17.18 6.22 -8.02
CA TYR A 110 16.09 5.24 -8.09
C TYR A 110 15.28 5.32 -9.39
N THR A 111 14.65 4.21 -9.77
CA THR A 111 13.73 4.16 -10.91
C THR A 111 12.27 4.41 -10.50
N PRO A 112 11.63 3.59 -9.62
CA PRO A 112 10.25 3.83 -9.23
C PRO A 112 10.06 4.58 -7.91
N PHE A 113 10.92 4.38 -6.90
CA PHE A 113 10.73 4.96 -5.56
C PHE A 113 12.00 4.93 -4.71
N ALA A 114 12.05 5.76 -3.68
CA ALA A 114 12.98 5.69 -2.56
C ALA A 114 12.23 5.22 -1.29
N GLY A 115 12.88 4.45 -0.43
CA GLY A 115 12.30 3.77 0.73
C GLY A 115 12.03 2.27 0.46
N PRO A 116 11.26 1.60 1.33
CA PRO A 116 10.62 2.15 2.52
C PRO A 116 11.61 2.45 3.65
N VAL A 117 11.31 3.49 4.43
CA VAL A 117 11.96 3.74 5.73
C VAL A 117 10.94 3.57 6.84
N TYR A 118 11.37 3.12 8.01
CA TYR A 118 10.47 2.81 9.12
C TYR A 118 10.88 3.51 10.40
N LYS A 119 9.89 3.88 11.22
CA LYS A 119 10.11 4.49 12.53
C LYS A 119 9.00 4.09 13.49
N ASP A 120 9.37 3.78 14.73
CA ASP A 120 8.41 3.46 15.78
C ASP A 120 7.50 4.66 16.09
N LEU A 121 6.42 4.40 16.82
CA LEU A 121 5.53 5.46 17.31
C LEU A 121 6.33 6.55 18.05
N PRO A 122 6.04 7.85 17.78
CA PRO A 122 6.60 8.93 18.57
C PRO A 122 6.32 8.76 20.07
N LYS A 123 7.25 9.19 20.90
CA LYS A 123 6.98 9.36 22.34
C LYS A 123 5.95 10.48 22.55
N PRO A 124 5.18 10.48 23.66
CA PRO A 124 4.29 11.59 23.98
C PRO A 124 5.02 12.94 23.94
N GLY A 125 4.39 13.93 23.30
CA GLY A 125 4.99 15.25 23.07
C GLY A 125 5.89 15.35 21.83
N LEU A 126 6.06 14.26 21.09
CA LEU A 126 6.68 14.24 19.76
C LEU A 126 5.64 13.91 18.68
N CYS A 127 5.88 14.38 17.47
CA CYS A 127 5.06 14.09 16.30
C CYS A 127 5.95 13.62 15.15
N MET A 128 5.41 12.82 14.23
CA MET A 128 6.17 12.48 13.02
C MET A 128 6.23 13.66 12.07
N THR A 129 7.39 13.78 11.44
CA THR A 129 7.65 14.58 10.26
C THR A 129 8.09 13.64 9.16
N TRP A 130 7.76 13.98 7.92
CA TRP A 130 8.22 13.24 6.76
C TRP A 130 8.53 14.19 5.63
N SER A 131 9.42 13.76 4.76
CA SER A 131 9.76 14.49 3.56
C SER A 131 10.13 13.54 2.44
N GLY A 132 10.11 14.08 1.23
CA GLY A 132 10.66 13.39 0.08
C GLY A 132 11.19 14.36 -0.95
N SER A 133 12.10 13.82 -1.75
CA SER A 133 12.74 14.54 -2.84
C SER A 133 12.69 13.72 -4.12
N ILE A 134 12.62 14.42 -5.25
CA ILE A 134 12.93 13.87 -6.57
C ILE A 134 13.64 14.95 -7.38
N ASP A 135 14.83 14.61 -7.89
CA ASP A 135 15.73 15.58 -8.55
C ASP A 135 15.97 16.79 -7.62
N ILE A 136 15.58 18.00 -8.03
CA ILE A 136 15.68 19.23 -7.22
C ILE A 136 14.38 19.59 -6.48
N TYR A 137 13.32 18.79 -6.64
CA TYR A 137 12.01 19.08 -6.07
C TYR A 137 11.87 18.40 -4.71
N TYR A 138 11.32 19.13 -3.75
CA TYR A 138 11.19 18.71 -2.36
C TYR A 138 9.81 19.08 -1.83
N ASN A 139 9.26 18.24 -0.96
CA ASN A 139 8.14 18.61 -0.10
C ASN A 139 8.20 17.85 1.22
N SER A 140 7.61 18.41 2.26
CA SER A 140 7.56 17.83 3.60
C SER A 140 6.30 18.24 4.34
N ASP A 141 5.92 17.43 5.31
CA ASP A 141 4.77 17.69 6.16
C ASP A 141 4.97 17.04 7.55
N SER A 142 4.09 17.36 8.49
CA SER A 142 4.20 16.93 9.89
C SER A 142 2.84 16.85 10.59
N GLY A 143 2.80 16.20 11.75
CA GLY A 143 1.62 16.25 12.63
C GLY A 143 1.01 14.90 13.02
N LEU A 144 1.68 13.78 12.75
CA LEU A 144 1.25 12.48 13.25
C LEU A 144 1.74 12.28 14.68
N CYS A 145 0.99 12.81 15.64
CA CYS A 145 1.27 12.72 17.07
C CYS A 145 0.48 11.54 17.71
N PRO A 146 0.97 10.91 18.80
CA PRO A 146 0.22 9.91 19.55
C PRO A 146 -1.05 10.45 20.22
#